data_AF-A0A3B1CNZ0-F1
#
_entry.id   AF-A0A3B1CNZ0-F1
#
_cell.length_a   1.000
_cell.length_b   1.000
_cell.length_c   1.000
_cell.angle_alpha   90.00
_cell.angle_beta   90.00
_cell.angle_gamma   90.00
#
_symmetry.space_group_name_H-M   'P 1'
#
loop_
_entity.id
_entity.type
_entity.pdbx_description
1 polymer ?
#
loop_
_entity_poly.entity_id
_entity_poly.type
_entity_poly.pdbx_seq_one_letter_code
_entity_poly.pdbx_strand_id
1 'polypeptide(L)'
;MSTNVKTETYPNSPLVEVVFEIRFPGEPVVECRRDIFYELIRKDYPKVMVPSTKEGSFVALEPYRFEKEDASSGVMLAINK
;
A
#
# COMPACT_ATOMS: atom_id res chain seq x y z
N MET A 1 -22.68 10.65 17.74
CA MET A 1 -21.67 10.64 18.82
C MET A 1 -20.61 9.63 18.45
N SER A 2 -19.42 10.08 18.09
CA SER A 2 -18.33 9.19 17.68
C SER A 2 -17.63 8.69 18.94
N THR A 3 -17.83 7.41 19.28
CA THR A 3 -17.13 6.77 20.39
C THR A 3 -15.67 6.60 20.01
N ASN A 4 -14.80 7.40 20.65
CA ASN A 4 -13.36 7.25 20.64
C ASN A 4 -13.02 5.96 21.42
N VAL A 5 -13.03 4.82 20.72
CA VAL A 5 -12.56 3.55 21.30
C VAL A 5 -11.05 3.65 21.38
N LYS A 6 -10.53 3.98 22.56
CA LYS A 6 -9.11 3.81 22.85
C LYS A 6 -8.82 2.32 22.80
N THR A 7 -8.16 1.86 21.74
CA THR A 7 -7.66 0.49 21.63
C THR A 7 -6.53 0.32 22.65
N GLU A 8 -6.87 -0.13 23.86
CA GLU A 8 -5.88 -0.61 24.81
C GLU A 8 -5.31 -1.93 24.28
N THR A 9 -4.12 -1.87 23.68
CA THR A 9 -3.37 -3.06 23.28
C THR A 9 -2.86 -3.78 24.53
N TYR A 10 -3.40 -4.95 24.83
CA TYR A 10 -2.86 -5.82 25.87
C TYR A 10 -1.44 -6.28 25.51
N PRO A 11 -0.55 -6.51 26.50
CA PRO A 11 0.83 -6.94 26.24
C PRO A 11 0.96 -8.21 25.38
N ASN A 12 -0.05 -9.08 25.40
CA ASN A 12 -0.09 -10.35 24.65
C ASN A 12 -1.20 -10.35 23.59
N SER A 13 -1.67 -9.19 23.14
CA SER A 13 -2.62 -9.12 22.04
C SER A 13 -2.03 -9.79 20.78
N PRO A 14 -2.80 -10.62 20.06
CA PRO A 14 -2.33 -11.26 18.85
C PRO A 14 -1.97 -10.20 17.80
N LEU A 15 -0.88 -10.43 17.06
CA LEU A 15 -0.48 -9.60 15.95
C LEU A 15 -1.55 -9.68 14.84
N VAL A 16 -2.16 -8.54 14.50
CA VAL A 16 -3.22 -8.46 13.50
C VAL A 16 -2.65 -8.11 12.12
N GLU A 17 -1.73 -7.14 12.05
CA GLU A 17 -1.14 -6.66 10.81
C GLU A 17 0.25 -6.06 11.09
N VAL A 18 1.17 -6.16 10.13
CA VAL A 18 2.46 -5.46 10.13
C VAL A 18 2.59 -4.69 8.84
N VAL A 19 2.89 -3.39 8.96
CA VAL A 19 3.24 -2.54 7.83
C VAL A 19 4.68 -2.07 8.04
N PHE A 20 5.52 -2.31 7.04
CA PHE A 20 6.85 -1.71 6.96
C PHE A 20 6.90 -0.82 5.71
N GLU A 21 7.63 0.29 5.82
CA GLU A 21 7.76 1.26 4.74
C GLU A 21 9.23 1.40 4.36
N ILE A 22 9.51 1.32 3.06
CA ILE A 22 10.84 1.59 2.50
C ILE A 22 10.71 2.87 1.69
N ARG A 23 11.45 3.91 2.08
CA ARG A 23 11.43 5.21 1.41
C ARG A 23 12.69 5.38 0.56
N PHE A 24 12.51 5.88 -0.65
CA PHE A 24 13.59 6.27 -1.55
C PHE A 24 13.63 7.79 -1.66
N PRO A 25 14.76 8.39 -2.10
CA PRO A 25 14.78 9.78 -2.52
C PRO A 25 13.67 10.05 -3.54
N GLY A 26 13.12 11.27 -3.53
CA GLY A 26 12.02 11.68 -4.39
C GLY A 26 12.44 11.73 -5.87
N GLU A 27 12.46 10.59 -6.52
CA GLU A 27 12.79 10.43 -7.93
C GLU A 27 11.55 10.02 -8.74
N PRO A 28 11.14 10.80 -9.76
CA PRO A 28 9.98 10.46 -10.60
C PRO A 28 10.12 9.10 -11.31
N VAL A 29 11.35 8.60 -11.43
CA VAL A 29 11.66 7.32 -12.08
C VAL A 29 10.94 6.14 -11.40
N VAL A 30 10.69 6.20 -10.10
CA VAL A 30 9.97 5.15 -9.36
C VAL A 30 8.55 4.97 -9.90
N GLU A 31 7.88 6.08 -10.19
CA GLU A 31 6.55 6.10 -10.79
C GLU A 31 6.57 5.63 -12.24
N CYS A 32 7.53 6.12 -13.02
CA CYS A 32 7.67 5.80 -14.44
C CYS A 32 8.02 4.32 -14.70
N ARG A 33 8.56 3.62 -13.70
CA ARG A 33 8.97 2.20 -13.78
C ARG A 33 8.03 1.25 -13.04
N ARG A 34 6.79 1.67 -12.78
CA ARG A 34 5.76 0.83 -12.12
C ARG A 34 5.48 -0.44 -12.92
N ASP A 35 5.55 -0.38 -14.24
CA ASP A 35 5.42 -1.53 -15.14
C ASP A 35 6.50 -2.58 -14.85
N ILE A 36 7.76 -2.17 -14.75
CA ILE A 36 8.89 -3.04 -14.42
C ILE A 36 8.68 -3.65 -13.03
N PHE A 37 8.29 -2.83 -12.05
CA PHE A 37 8.00 -3.30 -10.71
C PHE A 37 6.90 -4.37 -10.71
N TYR A 38 5.79 -4.12 -11.41
CA TYR A 38 4.68 -5.06 -11.48
C TYR A 38 5.10 -6.39 -12.12
N GLU A 39 5.86 -6.36 -13.22
CA GLU A 39 6.38 -7.59 -13.85
C GLU A 39 7.24 -8.43 -12.89
N LEU A 40 7.97 -7.80 -11.97
CA LEU A 40 8.79 -8.49 -10.98
C LEU A 40 7.96 -9.18 -9.89
N ILE A 41 6.83 -8.57 -9.49
CA ILE A 41 6.06 -9.04 -8.32
C ILE A 41 4.76 -9.79 -8.68
N ARG A 42 4.26 -9.68 -9.92
CA ARG A 42 2.95 -10.22 -10.36
C ARG A 42 2.78 -11.72 -10.15
N LYS A 43 3.89 -12.47 -10.07
CA LYS A 43 3.85 -13.92 -9.80
C LYS A 43 3.33 -14.19 -8.39
N ASP A 44 3.74 -13.39 -7.42
CA ASP A 44 3.37 -13.54 -6.02
C ASP A 44 2.17 -12.66 -5.67
N TYR A 45 2.04 -11.49 -6.31
CA TYR A 45 0.97 -10.50 -6.07
C TYR A 45 0.18 -10.22 -7.36
N PRO A 46 -0.63 -11.18 -7.85
CA PRO A 46 -1.32 -11.07 -9.13
C PRO A 46 -2.51 -10.10 -9.12
N LYS A 47 -3.07 -9.79 -7.95
CA LYS A 47 -4.25 -8.91 -7.83
C LYS A 47 -3.82 -7.46 -7.75
N VAL A 48 -4.30 -6.63 -8.66
CA VAL A 48 -3.99 -5.20 -8.70
C VAL A 48 -5.24 -4.40 -8.38
N MET A 49 -5.18 -3.59 -7.33
CA MET A 49 -6.19 -2.60 -7.00
C MET A 49 -5.67 -1.22 -7.32
N VAL A 50 -6.31 -0.59 -8.30
CA VAL A 50 -6.01 0.77 -8.74
C VAL A 50 -6.75 1.74 -7.79
N PRO A 51 -6.07 2.75 -7.22
CA PRO A 51 -6.70 3.69 -6.32
C PRO A 51 -7.79 4.50 -7.02
N SER A 52 -8.90 4.74 -6.33
CA SER A 52 -9.94 5.65 -6.79
C SER A 52 -9.53 7.08 -6.47
N THR A 53 -9.31 7.90 -7.49
CA THR A 53 -9.00 9.32 -7.29
C THR A 53 -10.25 10.12 -6.95
N LYS A 54 -10.16 10.94 -5.91
CA LYS A 54 -11.13 12.00 -5.61
C LYS A 54 -10.79 13.24 -6.43
N GLU A 55 -11.79 14.10 -6.70
CA GLU A 55 -11.54 15.40 -7.33
C GLU A 55 -10.46 16.18 -6.55
N GLY A 56 -9.45 16.68 -7.26
CA GLY A 56 -8.31 17.39 -6.67
C GLY A 56 -7.16 16.51 -6.17
N SER A 57 -7.21 15.18 -6.34
CA SER A 57 -6.09 14.26 -6.08
C SER A 57 -5.39 13.84 -7.38
N PHE A 58 -4.10 13.46 -7.28
CA PHE A 58 -3.33 12.91 -8.40
C PHE A 58 -3.15 11.41 -8.18
N VAL A 59 -3.40 10.60 -9.22
CA VAL A 59 -3.27 9.14 -9.19
C VAL A 59 -1.90 8.69 -8.65
N ALA A 60 -0.83 9.42 -8.98
CA ALA A 60 0.54 9.10 -8.56
C ALA A 60 0.78 9.25 -7.04
N LEU A 61 -0.06 10.02 -6.33
CA LEU A 61 0.03 10.21 -4.89
C LEU A 61 -0.77 9.17 -4.11
N GLU A 62 -1.62 8.41 -4.78
CA GLU A 62 -2.40 7.35 -4.17
C GLU A 62 -1.72 5.99 -4.41
N PRO A 63 -1.67 5.12 -3.40
CA PRO A 63 -0.95 3.85 -3.53
C PRO A 63 -1.69 2.88 -4.44
N TYR A 64 -0.97 2.39 -5.45
CA TYR A 64 -1.34 1.15 -6.11
C TYR A 64 -1.12 0.00 -5.14
N ARG A 65 -2.12 -0.85 -4.99
CA ARG A 65 -2.04 -2.02 -4.13
C ARG A 65 -1.96 -3.28 -4.97
N PHE A 66 -0.93 -4.06 -4.70
CA PHE A 66 -0.70 -5.39 -5.29
C PHE A 66 -0.92 -6.42 -4.19
N GLU A 67 -1.82 -7.36 -4.36
CA GLU A 67 -2.19 -8.34 -3.34
C GLU A 67 -1.93 -9.77 -3.81
N LYS A 68 -1.63 -10.65 -2.86
CA LYS A 68 -1.70 -12.08 -3.07
C LYS A 68 -3.13 -12.51 -3.41
N GLU A 69 -3.25 -13.68 -4.04
CA GLU A 69 -4.55 -14.26 -4.38
C GLU A 69 -5.46 -14.43 -3.16
N ASP A 70 -4.87 -14.75 -1.99
CA ASP A 70 -5.57 -15.00 -0.73
C ASP A 70 -5.72 -13.75 0.18
N ALA A 71 -5.29 -12.58 -0.30
CA ALA A 71 -5.27 -11.32 0.47
C ALA A 71 -4.49 -11.38 1.80
N SER A 72 -3.60 -12.37 2.00
CA SER A 72 -2.80 -12.51 3.23
C SER A 72 -1.69 -11.47 3.36
N SER A 73 -1.28 -10.87 2.24
CA SER A 73 -0.28 -9.81 2.20
C SER A 73 -0.43 -8.97 0.94
N GLY A 74 0.04 -7.73 0.99
CA GLY A 74 0.08 -6.85 -0.16
C GLY A 74 1.26 -5.89 -0.14
N VAL A 75 1.58 -5.37 -1.32
CA VAL A 75 2.60 -4.35 -1.53
C VAL A 75 1.92 -3.08 -2.03
N MET A 76 2.30 -1.94 -1.47
CA MET A 76 1.78 -0.63 -1.85
C MET A 76 2.89 0.20 -2.47
N LEU A 77 2.61 0.85 -3.61
CA LEU A 77 3.56 1.73 -4.29
C LEU A 77 2.90 3.06 -4.64
N ALA A 78 3.48 4.16 -4.16
CA ALA A 78 3.06 5.54 -4.41
C ALA A 78 4.27 6.48 -4.45
N ILE A 79 4.10 7.65 -5.05
CA ILE A 79 4.96 8.81 -4.74
C ILE A 79 4.50 9.38 -3.39
N ASN A 80 5.42 9.49 -2.45
CA ASN A 80 5.17 10.16 -1.17
C ASN A 80 5.26 11.70 -1.34
N LYS A 81 4.41 12.46 -0.64
CA LYS A 81 4.39 13.93 -0.66
C LYS A 81 4.73 14.51 0.71
#